data_AF-A0A8X6T0N0-F1
#
_entry.id   AF-A0A8X6T0N0-F1
#
_cell.length_a   1.000
_cell.length_b   1.000
_cell.length_c   1.000
_cell.angle_alpha   90.00
_cell.angle_beta   90.00
_cell.angle_gamma   90.00
#
_symmetry.space_group_name_H-M   'P 1'
#
loop_
_entity.id
_entity.type
_entity.pdbx_description
1 polymer ?
#
loop_
_entity_poly.entity_id
_entity_poly.type
_entity_poly.pdbx_seq_one_letter_code
_entity_poly.pdbx_strand_id
1 'polypeptide(L)'
;MKTRHQKPEESLQECAFEIQRLNTLAFSDFSATVREMIYLEYFVDGLTDEEIQRTVRMADVQDLKSALLYALKFEAASQASCIDLHKVEEHFFWNNVRNDVDKWCRTCNPCAARKGPRKRTRGRLLLESESAGILLESETSQRTLSKAAYQLRRCLHSPKKTK
;
A
#
# COMPACT_ATOMS: atom_id res chain seq x y z
N MET A 1 -38.02 -1.47 5.11
CA MET A 1 -37.19 -0.96 3.98
C MET A 1 -36.02 -1.89 3.81
N LYS A 2 -35.51 -2.08 2.58
CA LYS A 2 -34.27 -2.85 2.38
C LYS A 2 -33.08 -1.95 2.70
N THR A 3 -32.13 -2.43 3.49
CA THR A 3 -30.86 -1.73 3.75
C THR A 3 -30.09 -1.61 2.43
N ARG A 4 -29.67 -0.40 2.10
CA ARG A 4 -28.86 -0.11 0.92
C ARG A 4 -27.41 -0.46 1.25
N HIS A 5 -26.79 -1.33 0.47
CA HIS A 5 -25.38 -1.65 0.61
C HIS A 5 -24.51 -0.82 -0.34
N GLN A 6 -23.32 -0.45 0.13
CA GLN A 6 -22.25 0.18 -0.65
C GLN A 6 -21.88 -0.72 -1.82
N LYS A 7 -21.71 -0.14 -3.01
CA LYS A 7 -21.24 -0.89 -4.18
C LYS A 7 -19.70 -0.97 -4.18
N PRO A 8 -19.08 -1.99 -4.79
CA PRO A 8 -17.62 -2.13 -4.82
C PRO A 8 -16.88 -0.94 -5.45
N GLU A 9 -17.51 -0.25 -6.40
CA GLU A 9 -16.94 0.88 -7.13
C GLU A 9 -17.28 2.24 -6.49
N GLU A 10 -18.11 2.24 -5.44
CA GLU A 10 -18.62 3.45 -4.83
C GLU A 10 -17.77 3.86 -3.62
N SER A 11 -17.42 5.14 -3.58
CA SER A 11 -16.69 5.71 -2.44
C SER A 11 -17.55 5.80 -1.19
N LEU A 12 -16.92 5.82 -0.01
CA LEU A 12 -17.61 6.02 1.27
C LEU A 12 -18.42 7.33 1.27
N GLN A 13 -17.90 8.39 0.64
CA GLN A 13 -18.60 9.68 0.54
C GLN A 13 -19.87 9.60 -0.32
N GLU A 14 -19.81 8.92 -1.47
CA GLU A 14 -20.98 8.72 -2.34
C GLU A 14 -22.05 7.87 -1.65
N CYS A 15 -21.64 6.80 -0.96
CA CYS A 15 -22.53 5.97 -0.16
C CYS A 15 -23.24 6.81 0.92
N ALA A 16 -22.50 7.59 1.70
CA ALA A 16 -23.05 8.45 2.74
C ALA A 16 -24.01 9.50 2.17
N PHE A 17 -23.65 10.15 1.06
CA PHE A 17 -24.49 11.13 0.39
C PHE A 17 -25.81 10.52 -0.10
N GLU A 18 -25.75 9.36 -0.73
CA GLU A 18 -26.95 8.71 -1.25
C GLU A 18 -27.86 8.23 -0.13
N ILE A 19 -27.30 7.72 0.97
CA ILE A 19 -28.05 7.36 2.19
C ILE A 19 -28.75 8.60 2.76
N GLN A 20 -28.04 9.72 2.89
CA GLN A 20 -28.63 10.96 3.37
C GLN A 20 -29.77 11.43 2.45
N ARG A 21 -29.57 11.38 1.13
CA ARG A 21 -30.57 11.78 0.12
C ARG A 21 -31.82 10.91 0.17
N LEU A 22 -31.66 9.59 0.17
CA LEU A 22 -32.77 8.63 0.19
C LEU A 22 -33.58 8.74 1.48
N ASN A 23 -32.89 8.85 2.62
CA ASN A 23 -33.56 8.88 3.90
C ASN A 23 -34.16 10.25 4.22
N THR A 24 -33.63 11.34 3.68
CA THR A 24 -34.29 12.67 3.79
C THR A 24 -35.68 12.64 3.16
N LEU A 25 -35.83 11.93 2.04
CA LEU A 25 -37.13 11.76 1.36
C LEU A 25 -38.05 10.79 2.12
N ALA A 26 -37.51 9.70 2.64
CA ALA A 26 -38.30 8.67 3.31
C ALA A 26 -38.75 9.05 4.73
N PHE A 27 -37.99 9.91 5.40
CA PHE A 27 -38.19 10.26 6.81
C PHE A 27 -38.36 11.78 7.01
N SER A 28 -38.92 12.50 6.04
CA SER A 28 -39.11 13.95 6.09
C SER A 28 -39.87 14.44 7.33
N ASP A 29 -40.76 13.61 7.86
CA ASP A 29 -41.68 13.96 8.95
C ASP A 29 -41.05 13.81 10.35
N PHE A 30 -39.85 13.21 10.43
CA PHE A 30 -39.13 13.00 11.67
C PHE A 30 -38.23 14.18 12.03
N SER A 31 -37.94 14.35 13.32
CA SER A 31 -37.00 15.37 13.79
C SER A 31 -35.59 15.16 13.24
N ALA A 32 -34.81 16.22 13.13
CA ALA A 32 -33.45 16.15 12.60
C ALA A 32 -32.57 15.14 13.37
N THR A 33 -32.70 15.07 14.70
CA THR A 33 -31.96 14.14 15.55
C THR A 33 -32.29 12.68 15.23
N VAL A 34 -33.58 12.34 15.09
CA VAL A 34 -34.01 10.98 14.75
C VAL A 34 -33.53 10.61 13.35
N ARG A 35 -33.57 11.56 12.40
CA ARG A 35 -33.04 11.33 11.05
C ARG A 35 -31.54 11.06 11.05
N GLU A 36 -30.73 11.80 11.81
CA GLU A 36 -29.29 11.55 11.90
C GLU A 36 -28.97 10.16 12.48
N MET A 37 -29.72 9.71 13.48
CA MET A 37 -29.58 8.34 14.02
C MET A 37 -29.91 7.29 12.95
N ILE A 38 -30.99 7.50 12.18
CA ILE A 38 -31.35 6.62 11.06
C ILE A 38 -30.26 6.63 9.98
N TYR A 39 -29.74 7.81 9.62
CA TYR A 39 -28.67 7.92 8.62
C TYR A 39 -27.42 7.17 9.04
N LEU A 40 -27.04 7.32 10.31
CA LEU A 40 -25.91 6.63 10.90
C LEU A 40 -26.08 5.11 10.85
N GLU A 41 -27.23 4.59 11.30
CA GLU A 41 -27.50 3.15 11.34
C GLU A 41 -27.50 2.54 9.93
N TYR A 42 -28.17 3.20 8.97
CA TYR A 42 -28.16 2.76 7.57
C TYR A 42 -26.78 2.85 6.93
N PHE A 43 -25.98 3.87 7.28
CA PHE A 43 -24.62 3.99 6.79
C PHE A 43 -23.76 2.83 7.27
N VAL A 44 -23.73 2.59 8.59
CA VAL A 44 -22.95 1.53 9.20
C VAL A 44 -23.38 0.16 8.66
N ASP A 45 -24.68 -0.15 8.64
CA ASP A 45 -25.17 -1.45 8.13
C ASP A 45 -24.98 -1.60 6.61
N GLY A 46 -24.90 -0.47 5.90
CA GLY A 46 -24.70 -0.41 4.46
C GLY A 46 -23.25 -0.59 4.02
N LEU A 47 -22.26 -0.44 4.90
CA LEU A 47 -20.83 -0.59 4.53
C LEU A 47 -20.51 -2.03 4.09
N THR A 48 -19.64 -2.21 3.11
CA THR A 48 -19.18 -3.53 2.68
C THR A 48 -18.10 -4.11 3.60
N ASP A 49 -17.28 -3.25 4.20
CA ASP A 49 -16.16 -3.64 5.06
C ASP A 49 -16.64 -3.84 6.51
N GLU A 50 -16.69 -5.10 6.95
CA GLU A 50 -17.12 -5.47 8.31
C GLU A 50 -16.19 -4.96 9.42
N GLU A 51 -14.92 -4.68 9.11
CA GLU A 51 -13.98 -4.11 10.07
C GLU A 51 -14.25 -2.62 10.27
N ILE A 52 -14.53 -1.89 9.18
CA ILE A 52 -15.01 -0.51 9.27
C ILE A 52 -16.35 -0.45 10.03
N GLN A 53 -17.29 -1.37 9.76
CA GLN A 53 -18.54 -1.44 10.52
C GLN A 53 -18.30 -1.58 12.03
N ARG A 54 -17.46 -2.54 12.43
CA ARG A 54 -17.17 -2.81 13.84
C ARG A 54 -16.49 -1.63 14.52
N THR A 55 -15.51 -1.03 13.88
CA THR A 55 -14.76 0.11 14.45
C THR A 55 -15.63 1.36 14.60
N VAL A 56 -16.49 1.66 13.63
CA VAL A 56 -17.44 2.78 13.73
C VAL A 56 -18.46 2.54 14.84
N ARG A 57 -19.00 1.32 14.99
CA ARG A 57 -19.91 0.97 16.09
C ARG A 57 -19.24 1.10 17.46
N MET A 58 -17.96 0.74 17.58
CA MET A 58 -17.20 0.87 18.82
C MET A 58 -16.87 2.33 19.18
N ALA A 59 -16.83 3.22 18.20
CA ALA A 59 -16.47 4.63 18.40
C ALA A 59 -17.60 5.47 19.03
N ASP A 60 -18.82 4.93 19.18
CA ASP A 60 -20.00 5.59 19.76
C ASP A 60 -20.30 6.97 19.14
N VAL A 61 -20.23 7.03 17.81
CA VAL A 61 -20.51 8.24 17.03
C VAL A 61 -22.01 8.56 17.02
N GLN A 62 -22.37 9.85 17.00
CA GLN A 62 -23.76 10.32 17.11
C GLN A 62 -24.32 10.88 15.80
N ASP A 63 -23.48 11.07 14.79
CA ASP A 63 -23.84 11.72 13.54
C ASP A 63 -23.18 11.04 12.34
N LEU A 64 -23.84 11.12 11.17
CA LEU A 64 -23.37 10.50 9.94
C LEU A 64 -21.99 11.00 9.53
N LYS A 65 -21.69 12.29 9.77
CA LYS A 65 -20.44 12.92 9.35
C LYS A 65 -19.25 12.40 10.16
N SER A 66 -19.41 12.23 11.47
CA SER A 66 -18.42 11.61 12.33
C SER A 66 -18.16 10.16 11.93
N ALA A 67 -19.21 9.38 11.66
CA ALA A 67 -19.07 8.00 11.17
C ALA A 67 -18.29 7.92 9.85
N LEU A 68 -18.63 8.78 8.88
CA LEU A 68 -17.91 8.88 7.62
C LEU A 68 -16.44 9.24 7.83
N LEU A 69 -16.15 10.20 8.72
CA LEU A 69 -14.78 10.62 9.03
C LEU A 69 -13.98 9.47 9.66
N TYR A 70 -14.57 8.71 10.58
CA TYR A 70 -13.93 7.53 11.17
C TYR A 70 -13.64 6.47 10.12
N ALA A 71 -14.61 6.18 9.24
CA ALA A 71 -14.44 5.21 8.15
C ALA A 71 -13.30 5.62 7.20
N LEU A 72 -13.26 6.89 6.78
CA LEU A 72 -12.19 7.42 5.93
C LEU A 72 -10.81 7.36 6.60
N LYS A 73 -10.74 7.64 7.90
CA LYS A 73 -9.50 7.51 8.67
C LYS A 73 -9.02 6.07 8.72
N PHE A 74 -9.94 5.12 8.91
CA PHE A 74 -9.62 3.71 8.92
C PHE A 74 -9.12 3.24 7.54
N GLU A 75 -9.80 3.62 6.46
CA GLU A 75 -9.39 3.29 5.08
C GLU A 75 -7.98 3.82 4.78
N ALA A 76 -7.69 5.07 5.16
CA ALA A 76 -6.37 5.65 5.00
C ALA A 76 -5.29 4.93 5.82
N ALA A 77 -5.60 4.54 7.06
CA ALA A 77 -4.68 3.81 7.92
C ALA A 77 -4.42 2.38 7.41
N SER A 78 -5.47 1.70 6.93
CA SER A 78 -5.38 0.36 6.34
C SER A 78 -4.60 0.36 5.02
N GLN A 79 -4.79 1.39 4.18
CA GLN A 79 -4.00 1.57 2.98
C GLN A 79 -2.52 1.80 3.31
N ALA A 80 -2.22 2.63 4.31
CA ALA A 80 -0.85 2.88 4.75
C ALA A 80 -0.19 1.61 5.30
N SER A 81 -0.91 0.80 6.10
CA SER A 81 -0.37 -0.44 6.68
C SER A 81 -0.10 -1.51 5.63
N CYS A 82 -0.95 -1.62 4.60
CA CYS A 82 -0.72 -2.52 3.46
C CYS A 82 0.50 -2.08 2.62
N ILE A 83 0.66 -0.78 2.37
CA ILE A 83 1.82 -0.23 1.67
C ILE A 83 3.11 -0.54 2.46
N ASP A 84 3.09 -0.38 3.78
CA ASP A 84 4.25 -0.68 4.62
C ASP A 84 4.54 -2.17 4.70
N LEU A 85 3.52 -3.03 4.79
CA LEU A 85 3.70 -4.48 4.73
C LEU A 85 4.31 -4.90 3.39
N HIS A 86 3.80 -4.41 2.27
CA HIS A 86 4.35 -4.73 0.95
C HIS A 86 5.80 -4.28 0.80
N LYS A 87 6.16 -3.11 1.33
CA LYS A 87 7.57 -2.66 1.35
C LYS A 87 8.44 -3.54 2.23
N VAL A 88 7.96 -3.97 3.39
CA VAL A 88 8.69 -4.87 4.30
C VAL A 88 8.87 -6.23 3.66
N GLU A 89 7.82 -6.79 3.05
CA GLU A 89 7.87 -8.06 2.32
C GLU A 89 8.79 -7.99 1.11
N GLU A 90 8.69 -6.95 0.28
CA GLU A 90 9.61 -6.74 -0.84
C GLU A 90 11.05 -6.62 -0.35
N HIS A 91 11.31 -5.80 0.67
CA HIS A 91 12.64 -5.61 1.21
C HIS A 91 13.22 -6.92 1.77
N PHE A 92 12.43 -7.64 2.56
CA PHE A 92 12.81 -8.92 3.16
C PHE A 92 13.04 -10.00 2.09
N PHE A 93 12.09 -10.17 1.17
CA PHE A 93 12.20 -11.09 0.05
C PHE A 93 13.48 -10.82 -0.74
N TRP A 94 13.69 -9.57 -1.18
CA TRP A 94 14.86 -9.18 -1.94
C TRP A 94 16.16 -9.38 -1.18
N ASN A 95 16.22 -9.07 0.12
CA ASN A 95 17.41 -9.31 0.94
C ASN A 95 17.77 -10.80 0.98
N ASN A 96 16.77 -11.67 1.07
CA ASN A 96 16.98 -13.11 1.15
C ASN A 96 17.36 -13.75 -0.20
N VAL A 97 16.79 -13.27 -1.32
CA VAL A 97 17.10 -13.84 -2.64
C VAL A 97 18.30 -13.18 -3.33
N ARG A 98 18.82 -12.08 -2.81
CA ARG A 98 19.88 -11.28 -3.44
C ARG A 98 21.13 -12.09 -3.79
N ASN A 99 21.57 -12.96 -2.90
CA ASN A 99 22.77 -13.77 -3.11
C ASN A 99 22.57 -14.80 -4.22
N ASP A 100 21.39 -15.43 -4.26
CA ASP A 100 21.03 -16.38 -5.31
C ASP A 100 20.88 -15.69 -6.67
N VAL A 101 20.32 -14.48 -6.67
CA VAL A 101 20.20 -13.63 -7.85
C VAL A 101 21.55 -13.20 -8.38
N ASP A 102 22.50 -12.79 -7.52
CA ASP A 102 23.86 -12.44 -7.96
C ASP A 102 24.59 -13.68 -8.49
N LYS A 103 24.45 -14.82 -7.81
CA LYS A 103 25.04 -16.11 -8.24
C LYS A 103 24.49 -16.54 -9.60
N TRP A 104 23.18 -16.46 -9.80
CA TRP A 104 22.53 -16.76 -11.08
C TRP A 104 22.93 -15.77 -12.18
N CYS A 105 23.02 -14.48 -11.86
CA CYS A 105 23.49 -13.47 -12.82
C CYS A 105 24.95 -13.72 -13.26
N ARG A 106 25.78 -14.35 -12.44
CA ARG A 106 27.17 -14.74 -12.80
C ARG A 106 27.22 -15.95 -13.73
N THR A 107 26.26 -16.88 -13.63
CA THR A 107 26.17 -18.06 -14.52
C THR A 107 25.40 -17.76 -15.82
N CYS A 108 24.72 -16.62 -15.90
CA CYS A 108 24.01 -16.17 -17.10
C CYS A 108 24.98 -15.63 -18.17
N ASN A 109 25.23 -16.38 -19.25
CA ASN A 109 26.10 -16.00 -20.37
C ASN A 109 25.83 -14.58 -20.93
N PRO A 110 24.57 -14.16 -21.20
CA PRO A 110 24.27 -12.78 -21.62
C PRO A 110 24.60 -11.70 -20.58
N CYS A 111 24.52 -12.02 -19.29
CA CYS A 111 24.78 -11.08 -18.19
C CYS A 111 26.30 -11.05 -17.85
N ALA A 112 27.00 -12.18 -17.99
CA ALA A 112 28.46 -12.28 -17.90
C ALA A 112 29.17 -11.58 -19.08
N ALA A 113 28.70 -11.78 -20.32
CA ALA A 113 29.25 -11.11 -21.51
C ALA A 113 29.13 -9.58 -21.46
N ARG A 114 28.11 -9.05 -20.76
CA ARG A 114 27.88 -7.61 -20.58
C ARG A 114 28.65 -7.00 -19.41
N LYS A 115 29.03 -7.79 -18.39
CA LYS A 115 29.77 -7.28 -17.22
C LYS A 115 31.22 -6.91 -17.54
N GLY A 116 31.80 -7.43 -18.63
CA GLY A 116 33.13 -7.09 -19.15
C GLY A 116 34.28 -7.30 -18.14
N PRO A 117 35.55 -7.27 -18.56
CA PRO A 117 36.67 -7.21 -17.63
C PRO A 117 36.59 -5.89 -16.86
N ARG A 118 36.54 -5.93 -15.52
CA ARG A 118 36.69 -4.72 -14.70
C ARG A 118 38.03 -4.08 -15.03
N LYS A 119 38.03 -2.85 -15.58
CA LYS A 119 39.27 -2.05 -15.65
C LYS A 119 39.69 -1.76 -14.20
N ARG A 120 40.84 -2.29 -13.77
CA ARG A 120 41.42 -1.95 -12.46
C ARG A 120 41.84 -0.49 -12.51
N THR A 121 41.04 0.40 -11.93
CA THR A 121 41.53 1.75 -11.62
C THR A 121 42.51 1.60 -10.45
N ARG A 122 43.81 1.80 -10.71
CA ARG A 122 44.81 1.93 -9.65
C ARG A 122 44.48 3.21 -8.85
N GLY A 123 44.25 3.02 -7.56
CA GLY A 123 44.50 3.96 -6.46
C GLY A 123 43.98 5.39 -6.55
N ARG A 124 43.07 5.75 -5.65
CA ARG A 124 43.10 7.04 -4.97
C ARG A 124 42.48 6.87 -3.58
N LEU A 125 43.32 6.88 -2.55
CA LEU A 125 42.91 7.02 -1.16
C LEU A 125 42.34 8.43 -0.99
N LEU A 126 41.09 8.55 -0.54
CA LEU A 126 40.63 9.76 0.10
C LEU A 126 39.89 9.38 1.38
N LEU A 127 40.30 10.11 2.41
CA LEU A 127 40.10 9.95 3.84
C LEU A 127 38.64 9.74 4.26
N GLU A 128 38.51 8.96 5.32
CA GLU A 128 37.30 8.72 6.08
C GLU A 128 36.69 10.02 6.63
N SER A 129 35.36 10.05 6.71
CA SER A 129 34.66 10.78 7.75
C SER A 129 33.62 9.86 8.40
N GLU A 130 33.93 9.46 9.64
CA GLU A 130 33.06 8.72 10.54
C GLU A 130 31.99 9.68 11.09
N SER A 131 30.71 9.51 10.73
CA SER A 131 29.56 9.97 11.55
C SER A 131 28.15 9.70 10.98
N ALA A 132 27.98 8.97 9.88
CA ALA A 132 26.64 8.71 9.29
C ALA A 132 26.16 7.24 9.40
N GLY A 133 26.41 6.59 10.55
CA GLY A 133 26.27 5.14 10.71
C GLY A 133 24.84 4.55 10.61
N ILE A 134 23.77 5.32 10.78
CA ILE A 134 22.41 4.75 10.90
C ILE A 134 21.52 5.04 9.68
N LEU A 135 21.71 6.17 8.99
CA LEU A 135 20.93 6.50 7.78
C LEU A 135 21.51 5.88 6.48
N LEU A 136 22.83 5.66 6.42
CA LEU A 136 23.48 5.10 5.24
C LEU A 136 23.15 3.62 5.02
N GLU A 137 22.89 2.83 6.06
CA GLU A 137 22.56 1.41 5.90
C GLU A 137 21.22 1.22 5.18
N SER A 138 20.22 2.06 5.50
CA SER A 138 18.91 2.02 4.83
C SER A 138 19.00 2.41 3.34
N GLU A 139 19.75 3.46 3.00
CA GLU A 139 19.93 3.91 1.61
C GLU A 139 20.82 2.98 0.80
N THR A 140 21.89 2.45 1.40
CA THR A 140 22.78 1.48 0.72
C THR A 140 22.06 0.16 0.50
N SER A 141 21.24 -0.29 1.45
CA SER A 141 20.38 -1.47 1.30
C SER A 141 19.35 -1.26 0.18
N GLN A 142 18.60 -0.14 0.18
CA GLN A 142 17.66 0.18 -0.90
C GLN A 142 18.33 0.30 -2.29
N ARG A 143 19.45 1.02 -2.41
CA ARG A 143 20.19 1.17 -3.67
C ARG A 143 20.70 -0.16 -4.22
N THR A 144 20.97 -1.11 -3.35
CA THR A 144 21.48 -2.42 -3.75
C THR A 144 20.39 -3.43 -4.09
N LEU A 145 19.24 -3.37 -3.42
CA LEU A 145 18.04 -4.12 -3.83
C LEU A 145 17.54 -3.65 -5.20
N SER A 146 17.52 -2.34 -5.42
CA SER A 146 17.15 -1.75 -6.73
C SER A 146 18.07 -2.24 -7.87
N LYS A 147 19.37 -2.43 -7.60
CA LYS A 147 20.31 -3.02 -8.55
C LYS A 147 20.05 -4.50 -8.83
N ALA A 148 19.70 -5.30 -7.81
CA ALA A 148 19.40 -6.72 -7.97
C ALA A 148 18.11 -6.94 -8.77
N ALA A 149 17.05 -6.20 -8.44
CA ALA A 149 15.77 -6.22 -9.16
C ALA A 149 15.94 -5.79 -10.63
N TYR A 150 16.70 -4.71 -10.88
CA TYR A 150 17.01 -4.26 -12.25
C TYR A 150 17.81 -5.32 -13.04
N GLN A 151 18.80 -5.97 -12.42
CA GLN A 151 19.59 -7.02 -13.07
C GLN A 151 18.72 -8.23 -13.46
N LEU A 152 17.82 -8.67 -12.57
CA LEU A 152 16.89 -9.76 -12.90
C LEU A 152 15.94 -9.41 -14.02
N ARG A 153 15.28 -8.25 -13.96
CA ARG A 153 14.32 -7.83 -14.98
C ARG A 153 14.99 -7.81 -16.36
N ARG A 154 16.24 -7.35 -16.40
CA ARG A 154 17.06 -7.32 -17.61
C ARG A 154 17.53 -8.70 -18.10
N CYS A 155 17.84 -9.65 -17.20
CA CYS A 155 18.20 -11.01 -17.59
C CYS A 155 16.94 -11.83 -18.01
N LEU A 156 15.77 -11.62 -17.40
CA LEU A 156 14.50 -12.27 -17.75
C LEU A 156 13.92 -11.80 -19.09
N HIS A 157 14.03 -10.50 -19.40
CA HIS A 157 13.58 -9.92 -20.68
C HIS A 157 14.66 -9.95 -21.77
N SER A 158 15.81 -10.59 -21.50
CA SER A 158 16.83 -10.76 -22.52
C SER A 158 16.35 -11.84 -23.49
N PRO A 159 16.21 -11.56 -24.80
CA PRO A 159 15.77 -12.58 -25.75
C PRO A 159 16.71 -13.77 -25.67
N LYS A 160 16.17 -14.94 -25.33
CA LYS A 160 16.91 -16.20 -25.42
C LYS A 160 17.29 -16.34 -26.88
N LYS A 161 18.56 -16.12 -27.21
CA LYS A 161 19.09 -16.55 -28.52
C LYS A 161 19.03 -18.08 -28.51
N THR A 162 17.92 -18.61 -28.99
CA THR A 162 17.78 -20.02 -29.37
C THR A 162 18.86 -20.32 -30.40
N LYS A 163 19.65 -21.37 -30.15
CA LYS A 163 20.55 -21.95 -31.15
C LYS A 163 19.74 -22.47 -32.34
#